data_AF-A0A1W1BYW7-F1
#
_entry.id   AF-A0A1W1BYW7-F1
#
_cell.length_a   1.000
_cell.length_b   1.000
_cell.length_c   1.000
_cell.angle_alpha   90.00
_cell.angle_beta   90.00
_cell.angle_gamma   90.00
#
_symmetry.space_group_name_H-M   'P 1'
#
loop_
_entity.id
_entity.type
_entity.pdbx_description
1 polymer ?
#
loop_
_entity_poly.entity_id
_entity_poly.type
_entity_poly.pdbx_seq_one_letter_code
_entity_poly.pdbx_strand_id
1 'polypeptide(L)'
;MLRANGIPTGFTYQRLSCSEYQKDVYCLHGLNSIYLKKFGWYRVDARGNKEGVNAEFNPPYEELAFEIGENEFDLPNVLSEPLDEVLFALKKYGSYEDMIENFPDIKMKEN
;
A
#
# COMPACT_ATOMS: atom_id res chain seq x y z
N MET A 1 0.50 11.35 -12.18
CA MET A 1 -0.03 12.69 -11.87
C MET A 1 0.91 13.51 -10.98
N LEU A 2 1.17 13.12 -9.72
CA LEU A 2 1.90 13.98 -8.75
C LEU A 2 3.35 14.27 -9.14
N ARG A 3 4.17 13.24 -9.38
CA ARG A 3 5.57 13.41 -9.84
C ARG A 3 5.67 14.25 -11.11
N ALA A 4 4.74 14.07 -12.04
CA ALA A 4 4.68 14.83 -13.29
C ALA A 4 4.40 16.33 -13.06
N ASN A 5 3.80 16.70 -11.92
CA ASN A 5 3.58 18.08 -11.50
C ASN A 5 4.66 18.58 -10.52
N GLY A 6 5.80 17.88 -10.41
CA GLY A 6 6.91 18.28 -9.54
C GLY A 6 6.67 18.07 -8.05
N ILE A 7 5.64 17.31 -7.65
CA ILE A 7 5.38 16.98 -6.25
C ILE A 7 6.17 15.71 -5.91
N PRO A 8 7.13 15.75 -4.96
CA PRO A 8 7.85 14.55 -4.55
C PRO A 8 6.87 13.51 -4.01
N THR A 9 6.90 12.32 -4.60
CA THR A 9 5.98 11.22 -4.28
C THR A 9 6.73 9.91 -4.36
N GLY A 10 6.54 9.01 -3.41
CA GLY A 10 7.05 7.65 -3.44
C GLY A 10 5.93 6.61 -3.36
N PHE A 11 6.30 5.36 -3.62
CA PHE A 11 5.49 4.20 -3.27
C PHE A 11 5.74 3.86 -1.80
N THR A 12 4.69 3.50 -1.08
CA THR A 12 4.78 2.87 0.23
C THR A 12 3.72 1.78 0.29
N TYR A 13 3.85 0.86 1.24
CA TYR A 13 3.03 -0.33 1.27
C TYR A 13 2.61 -0.65 2.69
N GLN A 14 1.40 -1.18 2.83
CA GLN A 14 0.95 -1.88 4.02
C GLN A 14 0.93 -3.36 3.68
N ARG A 15 1.43 -4.21 4.57
CA ARG A 15 1.17 -5.65 4.50
C ARG A 15 -0.08 -5.94 5.30
N LEU A 16 -1.15 -6.32 4.62
CA LEU A 16 -2.47 -6.54 5.20
C LEU A 16 -2.88 -8.01 5.05
N SER A 17 -3.71 -8.48 5.95
CA SER A 17 -4.35 -9.79 5.85
C SER A 17 -5.33 -9.78 4.68
N CYS A 18 -5.16 -10.74 3.78
CA CYS A 18 -6.07 -11.03 2.68
C CYS A 18 -6.89 -12.31 3.01
N SER A 19 -7.17 -12.54 4.30
CA SER A 19 -7.87 -13.74 4.79
C SER A 19 -9.32 -13.86 4.33
N GLU A 20 -9.90 -12.78 3.77
CA GLU A 20 -11.19 -12.83 3.09
C GLU A 20 -11.19 -13.74 1.85
N TYR A 21 -10.02 -13.92 1.21
CA TYR A 21 -9.86 -14.82 0.06
C TYR A 21 -9.32 -16.19 0.47
N GLN A 22 -8.29 -16.23 1.31
CA GLN A 22 -7.67 -17.49 1.74
C GLN A 22 -7.06 -17.34 3.13
N LYS A 23 -7.32 -18.33 4.00
CA LYS A 23 -6.90 -18.29 5.40
C LYS A 23 -5.38 -18.09 5.54
N ASP A 24 -4.99 -17.18 6.43
CA ASP A 24 -3.60 -16.88 6.81
C ASP A 24 -2.73 -16.37 5.64
N VAL A 25 -3.36 -15.80 4.60
CA VAL A 25 -2.68 -15.14 3.47
C VAL A 25 -2.64 -13.64 3.67
N TYR A 26 -1.55 -13.03 3.21
CA TYR A 26 -1.30 -11.60 3.29
C TYR A 26 -0.93 -11.06 1.91
N CYS A 27 -1.09 -9.75 1.76
CA CYS A 27 -0.91 -9.05 0.50
C CYS A 27 -0.31 -7.65 0.77
N LEU A 28 0.38 -7.12 -0.23
CA LEU A 28 0.90 -5.74 -0.20
C LEU A 28 -0.15 -4.77 -0.77
N HIS A 29 -0.70 -3.93 0.10
CA HIS A 29 -1.55 -2.79 -0.26
C HIS A 29 -0.68 -1.57 -0.59
N GLY A 30 -0.77 -1.08 -1.82
CA GLY A 30 0.05 0.04 -2.31
C GLY A 30 -0.59 1.39 -2.02
N LEU A 31 0.21 2.30 -1.45
CA LEU A 31 -0.14 3.68 -1.15
C LEU A 31 0.83 4.65 -1.84
N ASN A 32 0.51 5.94 -1.82
CA ASN A 32 1.45 6.98 -2.21
C ASN A 32 1.91 7.78 -0.98
N SER A 33 3.21 7.92 -0.78
CA SER A 33 3.75 8.91 0.17
C SER A 33 4.06 10.19 -0.56
N ILE A 34 3.40 11.29 -0.22
CA ILE A 34 3.60 12.61 -0.83
C ILE A 34 4.36 13.51 0.13
N TYR A 35 5.27 14.34 -0.38
CA TYR A 35 5.98 15.31 0.44
C TYR A 35 5.22 16.63 0.52
N LEU A 36 4.65 16.92 1.69
CA LEU A 36 3.97 18.16 2.00
C LEU A 36 4.94 19.10 2.72
N LYS A 37 5.23 20.27 2.13
CA LYS A 37 6.25 21.22 2.66
C LYS A 37 6.13 21.53 4.16
N LYS A 38 4.91 21.57 4.70
CA LYS A 38 4.63 21.88 6.11
C LYS A 38 4.61 20.64 7.02
N PHE A 39 4.36 19.45 6.48
CA PHE A 39 4.04 18.25 7.26
C PHE A 39 5.00 17.08 7.02
N GLY A 40 5.91 17.18 6.04
CA GLY A 40 6.82 16.09 5.67
C GLY A 40 6.14 15.07 4.76
N TRP A 41 6.60 13.81 4.85
CA TRP A 41 5.98 12.70 4.13
C TRP A 41 4.62 12.37 4.74
N TYR A 42 3.61 12.29 3.88
CA TYR A 42 2.23 11.98 4.25
C TYR A 42 1.71 10.87 3.34
N ARG A 43 1.12 9.81 3.89
CA ARG A 43 0.60 8.70 3.08
C ARG A 43 -0.81 8.99 2.64
N VAL A 44 -1.11 8.70 1.39
CA VAL A 44 -2.44 8.81 0.80
C VAL A 44 -2.82 7.49 0.17
N ASP A 45 -4.07 7.08 0.38
CA ASP A 45 -4.68 5.97 -0.31
C ASP A 45 -5.43 6.49 -1.54
N ALA A 46 -4.98 6.10 -2.74
CA ALA A 46 -5.59 6.53 -3.99
C ALA A 46 -7.00 5.95 -4.21
N ARG A 47 -7.44 4.96 -3.41
CA ARG A 47 -8.81 4.44 -3.44
C ARG A 47 -9.83 5.51 -3.05
N GLY A 48 -9.44 6.42 -2.15
CA GLY A 48 -10.29 7.49 -1.63
C GLY A 48 -11.52 7.01 -0.85
N ASN A 49 -12.40 7.96 -0.53
CA ASN A 49 -13.59 7.71 0.27
C ASN A 49 -14.70 7.05 -0.57
N LYS A 50 -15.35 6.05 0.02
CA LYS A 50 -16.58 5.43 -0.50
C LYS A 50 -17.44 4.92 0.66
N GLU A 51 -18.64 4.43 0.38
CA GLU A 51 -19.47 3.80 1.41
C GLU A 51 -18.68 2.69 2.12
N GLY A 52 -18.53 2.80 3.44
CA GLY A 52 -17.75 1.89 4.27
C GLY A 52 -16.23 2.07 4.26
N VAL A 53 -15.68 3.09 3.59
CA VAL A 53 -14.23 3.38 3.57
C VAL A 53 -13.98 4.88 3.79
N ASN A 54 -13.24 5.22 4.85
CA ASN A 54 -12.75 6.56 5.09
C ASN A 54 -11.22 6.60 4.91
N ALA A 55 -10.75 7.43 3.99
CA ALA A 55 -9.35 7.65 3.64
C ALA A 55 -9.17 9.13 3.25
N GLU A 56 -9.65 10.03 4.10
CA GLU A 56 -9.70 11.46 3.80
C GLU A 56 -8.29 12.07 3.74
N PHE A 57 -8.09 12.97 2.77
CA PHE A 57 -6.88 13.76 2.71
C PHE A 57 -6.99 15.00 3.62
N ASN A 58 -6.66 14.83 4.92
CA ASN A 58 -6.79 15.89 5.92
C ASN A 58 -5.50 16.17 6.75
N PRO A 59 -4.39 16.63 6.13
CA PRO A 59 -3.14 16.88 6.86
C PRO A 59 -3.30 17.87 8.03
N PRO A 60 -2.67 17.60 9.20
CA PRO A 60 -1.67 16.56 9.43
C PRO A 60 -2.25 15.20 9.85
N TYR A 61 -3.57 15.05 9.87
CA TYR A 61 -4.23 13.83 10.33
C TYR A 61 -4.28 12.81 9.21
N GLU A 62 -3.45 11.78 9.32
CA GLU A 62 -3.43 10.66 8.38
C GLU A 62 -4.71 9.83 8.54
N GLU A 63 -5.36 9.54 7.41
CA GLU A 63 -6.50 8.65 7.35
C GLU A 63 -6.37 7.75 6.12
N LEU A 64 -6.29 6.44 6.37
CA LEU A 64 -6.10 5.41 5.36
C LEU A 64 -7.28 4.44 5.42
N ALA A 65 -7.53 3.74 4.31
CA ALA A 65 -8.65 2.81 4.21
C ALA A 65 -8.55 1.61 5.17
N PHE A 66 -7.36 1.30 5.66
CA PHE A 66 -7.08 0.17 6.53
C PHE A 66 -6.20 0.57 7.71
N GLU A 67 -6.62 0.14 8.90
CA GLU A 67 -5.79 0.15 10.10
C GLU A 67 -4.97 -1.14 10.16
N ILE A 68 -3.78 -1.06 10.74
CA ILE A 68 -2.88 -2.21 10.90
C ILE A 68 -3.38 -3.11 12.03
N GLY A 69 -3.72 -4.35 11.68
CA GLY A 69 -4.11 -5.41 12.61
C GLY A 69 -2.94 -6.24 13.15
N GLU A 70 -3.26 -7.38 13.76
CA GLU A 70 -2.26 -8.34 14.25
C GLU A 70 -1.50 -8.98 13.09
N ASN A 71 -0.16 -9.04 13.18
CA ASN A 71 0.75 -9.57 12.14
C ASN A 71 0.74 -8.80 10.80
N GLU A 72 0.05 -7.67 10.75
CA GLU A 72 0.12 -6.68 9.68
C GLU A 72 1.15 -5.61 10.03
N PHE A 73 1.66 -4.90 9.02
CA PHE A 73 2.60 -3.81 9.27
C PHE A 73 2.73 -2.84 8.10
N ASP A 74 3.12 -1.63 8.43
CA ASP A 74 3.56 -0.64 7.46
C ASP A 74 5.01 -0.91 7.04
N LEU A 75 5.29 -0.82 5.73
CA LEU A 75 6.67 -0.82 5.25
C LEU A 75 7.24 0.60 5.41
N PRO A 76 8.36 0.78 6.13
CA PRO A 76 8.83 2.11 6.56
C PRO A 76 9.41 2.97 5.43
N ASN A 77 9.60 2.41 4.23
CA ASN A 77 10.33 3.06 3.16
C ASN A 77 9.41 3.81 2.19
N VAL A 78 9.83 5.02 1.83
CA VAL A 78 9.29 5.77 0.68
C VAL A 78 10.15 5.40 -0.53
N LEU A 79 9.59 4.61 -1.45
CA LEU A 79 10.34 4.02 -2.56
C LEU A 79 10.17 4.84 -3.85
N SER A 80 11.27 5.05 -4.57
CA SER A 80 11.24 5.71 -5.89
C SER A 80 10.60 4.80 -6.95
N GLU A 81 10.83 3.50 -6.86
CA GLU A 81 10.28 2.47 -7.75
C GLU A 81 9.37 1.53 -6.94
N PRO A 82 8.39 0.88 -7.58
CA PRO A 82 7.56 -0.13 -6.90
C PRO A 82 8.41 -1.35 -6.48
N LEU A 83 7.92 -2.12 -5.52
CA LEU A 83 8.56 -3.36 -5.09
C LEU A 83 8.59 -4.40 -6.22
N ASP A 84 9.71 -5.14 -6.30
CA ASP A 84 9.91 -6.17 -7.32
C ASP A 84 8.89 -7.31 -7.17
N GLU A 85 8.50 -7.65 -5.94
CA GLU A 85 7.47 -8.65 -5.64
C GLU A 85 6.11 -8.27 -6.26
N VAL A 86 5.75 -6.99 -6.18
CA VAL A 86 4.52 -6.44 -6.76
C VAL A 86 4.60 -6.48 -8.29
N LEU A 87 5.72 -6.03 -8.86
CA LEU A 87 5.93 -6.07 -10.31
C LEU A 87 5.92 -7.50 -10.85
N PHE A 88 6.53 -8.44 -10.14
CA PHE A 88 6.55 -9.84 -10.52
C PHE A 88 5.14 -10.42 -10.55
N ALA A 89 4.37 -10.24 -9.49
CA ALA A 89 3.00 -10.75 -9.40
C ALA A 89 2.12 -10.18 -10.53
N LEU A 90 2.12 -8.86 -10.71
CA LEU A 90 1.31 -8.19 -11.74
C LEU A 90 1.69 -8.57 -13.19
N LYS A 91 2.97 -8.90 -13.43
CA LYS A 91 3.43 -9.33 -14.77
C LYS A 91 3.17 -10.81 -15.05
N LYS A 92 3.16 -11.65 -14.00
CA LYS A 92 3.05 -13.10 -14.12
C LYS A 92 1.61 -13.59 -14.10
N TYR A 93 0.78 -13.03 -13.22
CA TYR A 93 -0.58 -13.49 -12.98
C TYR A 93 -1.56 -12.51 -13.63
N GLY A 94 -2.22 -12.95 -14.71
CA GLY A 94 -3.08 -12.10 -15.54
C GLY A 94 -4.57 -12.18 -15.22
N SER A 95 -4.98 -13.17 -14.42
CA SER A 95 -6.37 -13.36 -14.00
C SER A 95 -6.55 -13.02 -12.53
N TYR A 96 -7.81 -12.78 -12.15
CA TYR A 96 -8.18 -12.53 -10.77
C TYR A 96 -7.98 -13.78 -9.90
N GLU A 97 -8.36 -14.94 -10.42
CA GLU A 97 -8.21 -16.23 -9.76
C GLU A 97 -6.73 -16.55 -9.50
N ASP A 98 -5.85 -16.37 -10.49
CA ASP A 98 -4.42 -16.61 -10.33
C ASP A 98 -3.80 -15.66 -9.30
N MET A 99 -4.26 -14.39 -9.26
CA MET A 99 -3.74 -13.40 -8.32
C MET A 99 -4.11 -13.74 -6.88
N ILE A 100 -5.33 -14.23 -6.63
CA ILE A 100 -5.76 -14.64 -5.28
C ILE A 100 -4.82 -15.72 -4.71
N GLU A 101 -4.42 -16.68 -5.54
CA GLU A 101 -3.52 -17.75 -5.12
C GLU A 101 -2.06 -17.30 -4.96
N ASN A 102 -1.71 -16.10 -5.44
CA ASN A 102 -0.33 -15.65 -5.58
C ASN A 102 -0.11 -14.17 -5.21
N PHE A 103 -0.84 -13.66 -4.20
CA PHE A 103 -0.68 -12.27 -3.77
C PHE A 103 0.79 -11.93 -3.48
N PRO A 104 1.28 -10.76 -3.92
CA PRO A 104 2.62 -10.32 -3.57
C PRO A 104 2.67 -10.05 -2.06
N ASP A 105 3.64 -10.66 -1.40
CA ASP A 105 3.86 -10.56 0.05
C ASP A 105 5.36 -10.39 0.35
N ILE A 106 5.68 -9.74 1.46
CA ILE A 106 7.03 -9.64 2.01
C ILE A 106 6.98 -10.11 3.46
N LYS A 107 7.86 -11.04 3.81
CA LYS A 107 8.11 -11.42 5.20
C LYS A 107 9.13 -10.46 5.79
N MET A 108 8.83 -9.92 6.97
CA MET A 108 9.86 -9.25 7.79
C MET A 108 11.02 -10.23 7.96
N LYS A 109 12.21 -9.84 7.52
CA LYS A 109 13.42 -10.60 7.86
C LYS A 109 13.63 -10.40 9.36
N GLU A 110 13.50 -11.47 10.13
CA GLU A 110 14.04 -11.49 11.50
C GLU A 110 15.54 -11.21 11.39
N ASN A 111 16.00 -10.11 12.01
CA ASN A 111 17.42 -9.81 12.17
C ASN A 111 18.02 -10.72 13.25
#